data_AF-A0A453Q839-F1
#
_entry.id   AF-A0A453Q839-F1
#
_cell.length_a   1.000
_cell.length_b   1.000
_cell.length_c   1.000
_cell.angle_alpha   90.00
_cell.angle_beta   90.00
_cell.angle_gamma   90.00
#
_symmetry.space_group_name_H-M   'P 1'
#
loop_
_entity.id
_entity.type
_entity.pdbx_description
1 polymer ?
#
loop_
_entity_poly.entity_id
_entity_poly.type
_entity_poly.pdbx_seq_one_letter_code
_entity_poly.pdbx_strand_id
1 'polypeptide(L)'
;FIAQLPDKDLHHYHVSITPEVTSRVVNRAVIHELVNLHRAAYLGGRLPAYDGRKSLYTAGPLPFASKEFQITLLDDDDGSGAQRRQRNFKVVIKFAARADLHRLGMFLAGRHAEAPQEALQVLDIVLRELPSARYAPFGRSFFSPDLGRRQPLGDGLESWRGFYQSIRPTQMGLSLNIDMSATAFIEPLPVIDYAAQLLRSDIHSRPLSDAERVKIKKALRGVKVEVTHRGNMRRKYRISGLTTQATRELTFPVDEGGTVKSVVQYFQETYGFAIQHTYLPCLQVGNQQRPNYLPMEVCKIVEGQRYSKRLNQNQIRALLDETCQYPRDRERDITQMVKHNAYQEDPYAKEFGIKISDRLASVDARILPAPRLKYNETGREKDCLPRVGQWNMMNKKMVNGGKVRSWMCVNFARNVPDKLARDFCHQLAQMCQDSGMDFALEPVLPPMSARPDQVERALKARYHEAMNILGPQRRELDLLIGILPDNNGSLYGI
;
A
#
# COMPACT_ATOMS: atom_id res chain seq x y z
N PHE A 1 -10.08 19.00 10.57
CA PHE A 1 -10.17 20.44 10.22
C PHE A 1 -11.61 20.76 9.83
N ILE A 2 -12.25 21.76 10.45
CA ILE A 2 -13.63 22.11 10.12
C ILE A 2 -13.71 22.68 8.70
N ALA A 3 -14.71 22.24 7.94
CA ALA A 3 -15.04 22.70 6.61
C ALA A 3 -16.39 23.43 6.64
N GLN A 4 -16.46 24.59 6.01
CA GLN A 4 -17.73 25.31 5.84
C GLN A 4 -18.53 24.68 4.70
N LEU A 5 -19.85 24.63 4.85
CA LEU A 5 -20.74 24.21 3.78
C LEU A 5 -20.64 25.24 2.64
N PRO A 6 -20.51 24.80 1.37
CA PRO A 6 -20.62 25.72 0.25
C PRO A 6 -21.93 26.50 0.26
N ASP A 7 -21.86 27.74 -0.20
CA ASP A 7 -23.00 28.62 -0.46
C ASP A 7 -23.46 28.59 -1.93
N LYS A 8 -22.90 27.69 -2.74
CA LYS A 8 -23.15 27.59 -4.19
C LYS A 8 -23.87 26.32 -4.59
N ASP A 9 -24.73 26.41 -5.59
CA ASP A 9 -25.43 25.26 -6.16
C ASP A 9 -24.50 24.30 -6.90
N LEU A 10 -24.51 23.03 -6.50
CA LEU A 10 -23.67 22.01 -7.10
C LEU A 10 -24.42 21.32 -8.23
N HIS A 11 -23.87 21.37 -9.44
CA HIS A 11 -24.48 20.75 -10.61
C HIS A 11 -23.62 19.57 -11.09
N HIS A 12 -24.27 18.44 -11.38
CA HIS A 12 -23.65 17.22 -11.87
C HIS A 12 -23.94 17.02 -13.35
N TYR A 13 -22.90 16.67 -14.09
CA TYR A 13 -22.94 16.36 -15.51
C TYR A 13 -22.32 14.99 -15.77
N HIS A 14 -22.93 14.25 -16.68
CA HIS A 14 -22.37 13.06 -17.27
C HIS A 14 -21.36 13.42 -18.36
N VAL A 15 -20.18 12.82 -18.31
CA VAL A 15 -19.12 12.96 -19.31
C VAL A 15 -18.97 11.64 -20.07
N SER A 16 -18.95 11.73 -21.39
CA SER A 16 -18.59 10.63 -22.28
C SER A 16 -17.43 11.04 -23.17
N ILE A 17 -16.37 10.23 -23.20
CA ILE A 17 -15.17 10.44 -24.01
C ILE A 17 -15.10 9.32 -25.05
N THR A 18 -14.93 9.68 -26.31
CA THR A 18 -14.79 8.73 -27.44
C THR A 18 -13.52 9.06 -28.23
N PRO A 19 -12.64 8.09 -28.50
CA PRO A 19 -12.72 6.66 -28.14
C PRO A 19 -12.67 6.43 -26.63
N GLU A 20 -13.19 5.29 -26.16
CA GLU A 20 -13.20 4.96 -24.73
C GLU A 20 -11.77 4.81 -24.21
N VAL A 21 -11.47 5.48 -23.10
CA VAL A 21 -10.16 5.46 -22.46
C VAL A 21 -10.28 4.93 -21.04
N THR A 22 -9.55 3.85 -20.77
CA THR A 22 -9.52 3.19 -19.46
C THR A 22 -8.66 3.95 -18.43
N SER A 23 -7.71 4.77 -18.91
CA SER A 23 -6.80 5.53 -18.07
C SER A 23 -7.44 6.81 -17.53
N ARG A 24 -7.64 6.86 -16.20
CA ARG A 24 -8.12 8.08 -15.51
C ARG A 24 -7.22 9.30 -15.74
N VAL A 25 -5.91 9.08 -15.84
CA VAL A 25 -4.94 10.16 -16.07
C VAL A 25 -5.18 10.81 -17.43
N VAL A 26 -5.36 10.00 -18.47
CA VAL A 26 -5.66 10.50 -19.82
C VAL A 26 -7.03 11.18 -19.86
N ASN A 27 -8.06 10.59 -19.23
CA ASN A 27 -9.38 11.22 -19.14
C ASN A 27 -9.31 12.61 -18.48
N ARG A 28 -8.52 12.75 -17.42
CA ARG A 28 -8.31 14.04 -16.75
C ARG A 28 -7.55 15.03 -17.63
N ALA A 29 -6.52 14.58 -18.35
CA ALA A 29 -5.83 15.43 -19.33
C ALA A 29 -6.78 15.94 -20.42
N VAL A 30 -7.67 15.10 -20.95
CA VAL A 30 -8.68 15.49 -21.96
C VAL A 30 -9.58 16.60 -21.41
N ILE A 31 -10.11 16.42 -20.19
CA ILE A 31 -11.00 17.42 -19.58
C ILE A 31 -10.24 18.69 -19.18
N HIS A 32 -9.00 18.59 -18.71
CA HIS A 32 -8.16 19.75 -18.45
C HIS A 32 -7.95 20.59 -19.72
N GLU A 33 -7.65 19.95 -20.84
CA GLU A 33 -7.49 20.64 -22.12
C GLU A 33 -8.80 21.26 -22.62
N LEU A 34 -9.93 20.55 -22.46
CA LEU A 34 -11.27 21.11 -22.72
C LEU A 34 -11.51 22.39 -21.93
N VAL A 35 -11.21 22.37 -20.63
CA VAL A 35 -11.37 23.54 -19.77
C VAL A 35 -10.45 24.68 -20.23
N ASN A 36 -9.18 24.40 -20.53
CA ASN A 36 -8.25 25.41 -21.03
C ASN A 36 -8.76 26.11 -22.29
N LEU A 37 -9.26 25.35 -23.26
CA LEU A 37 -9.72 25.88 -24.56
C LEU A 37 -11.10 26.56 -24.48
N HIS A 38 -11.98 26.09 -23.59
CA HIS A 38 -13.42 26.40 -23.66
C HIS A 38 -14.01 27.01 -22.39
N ARG A 39 -13.21 27.26 -21.34
CA ARG A 39 -13.70 27.81 -20.06
C ARG A 39 -14.48 29.12 -20.24
N ALA A 40 -13.88 30.10 -20.91
CA ALA A 40 -14.50 31.42 -21.10
C ALA A 40 -15.68 31.36 -22.07
N ALA A 41 -15.51 30.67 -23.20
CA ALA A 41 -16.48 30.68 -24.30
C ALA A 41 -17.72 29.81 -24.05
N TYR A 42 -17.56 28.63 -23.44
CA TYR A 42 -18.63 27.63 -23.38
C TYR A 42 -18.95 27.15 -21.96
N LEU A 43 -18.01 27.20 -21.02
CA LEU A 43 -18.29 26.78 -19.63
C LEU A 43 -18.79 27.94 -18.74
N GLY A 44 -18.99 29.12 -19.32
CA GLY A 44 -19.44 30.32 -18.61
C GLY A 44 -18.44 30.76 -17.52
N GLY A 45 -17.15 30.60 -17.78
CA GLY A 45 -16.06 30.95 -16.86
C GLY A 45 -15.82 29.95 -15.73
N ARG A 46 -16.62 28.89 -15.63
CA ARG A 46 -16.58 27.94 -14.50
C ARG A 46 -15.38 27.00 -14.55
N LEU A 47 -14.90 26.62 -13.38
CA LEU A 47 -13.84 25.63 -13.21
C LEU A 47 -14.42 24.29 -12.73
N PRO A 48 -14.67 23.32 -13.62
CA PRO A 48 -15.28 22.06 -13.22
C PRO A 48 -14.32 21.12 -12.50
N ALA A 49 -14.83 20.34 -11.54
CA ALA A 49 -14.10 19.23 -10.93
C ALA A 49 -14.51 17.89 -11.58
N TYR A 50 -13.57 16.96 -11.77
CA TYR A 50 -13.78 15.75 -12.56
C TYR A 50 -13.26 14.48 -11.89
N ASP A 51 -14.11 13.46 -11.80
CA ASP A 51 -13.76 12.18 -11.17
C ASP A 51 -12.75 11.32 -11.97
N GLY A 52 -12.41 11.75 -13.19
CA GLY A 52 -11.54 11.00 -14.11
C GLY A 52 -12.26 9.88 -14.86
N ARG A 53 -13.59 9.80 -14.78
CA ARG A 53 -14.42 8.76 -15.38
C ARG A 53 -15.62 9.31 -16.14
N LYS A 54 -16.70 9.64 -15.44
CA LYS A 54 -18.01 9.95 -16.05
C LYS A 54 -18.73 11.10 -15.35
N SER A 55 -18.17 11.64 -14.27
CA SER A 55 -18.86 12.63 -13.43
C SER A 55 -18.06 13.91 -13.38
N LEU A 56 -18.68 14.98 -13.87
CA LEU A 56 -18.15 16.34 -13.83
C LEU A 56 -19.09 17.21 -13.01
N TYR A 57 -18.52 18.08 -12.18
CA TYR A 57 -19.27 18.94 -11.27
C TYR A 57 -18.89 20.40 -11.47
N THR A 58 -19.85 21.30 -11.29
CA THR A 58 -19.63 22.75 -11.35
C THR A 58 -20.37 23.48 -10.24
N ALA A 59 -19.83 24.63 -9.85
CA ALA A 59 -20.50 25.60 -8.98
C ALA A 59 -21.43 26.50 -9.83
N GLY A 60 -22.70 26.11 -9.91
CA GLY A 60 -23.71 26.70 -10.77
C GLY A 60 -23.86 26.00 -12.14
N PRO A 61 -24.92 26.32 -12.89
CA PRO A 61 -25.25 25.64 -14.13
C PRO A 61 -24.31 26.04 -15.29
N LEU A 62 -23.97 25.09 -16.16
CA LEU A 62 -23.34 25.38 -17.45
C LEU A 62 -24.38 26.05 -18.38
N PRO A 63 -23.96 26.89 -19.34
CA PRO A 63 -24.87 27.57 -20.27
C PRO A 63 -25.47 26.63 -21.34
N PHE A 64 -25.51 25.33 -21.08
CA PHE A 64 -26.09 24.31 -21.94
C PHE A 64 -26.53 23.08 -21.13
N ALA A 65 -27.56 22.40 -21.59
CA ALA A 65 -27.98 21.11 -21.03
C ALA A 65 -27.17 19.93 -21.59
N SER A 66 -26.71 20.01 -22.82
CA SER A 66 -25.84 19.03 -23.45
C SER A 66 -24.98 19.70 -24.51
N LYS A 67 -23.68 19.40 -24.54
CA LYS A 67 -22.77 19.92 -25.57
C LYS A 67 -21.65 18.94 -25.89
N GLU A 68 -21.26 18.96 -27.15
CA GLU A 68 -20.15 18.17 -27.69
C GLU A 68 -18.94 19.08 -27.95
N PHE A 69 -17.75 18.55 -27.68
CA PHE A 69 -16.46 19.17 -27.89
C PHE A 69 -15.52 18.20 -28.61
N GLN A 70 -14.64 18.74 -29.44
CA GLN A 70 -13.57 18.00 -30.09
C GLN A 70 -12.26 18.47 -29.46
N ILE A 71 -11.59 17.57 -28.76
CA ILE A 71 -10.38 17.85 -27.99
C ILE A 71 -9.23 17.07 -28.59
N THR A 72 -8.20 17.77 -29.03
CA THR A 72 -6.97 17.16 -29.47
C THR A 72 -5.97 17.17 -28.33
N LEU A 73 -5.63 15.99 -27.81
CA LEU A 73 -4.47 15.87 -26.95
C LEU A 73 -3.24 15.58 -27.79
N LEU A 74 -2.18 16.33 -27.51
CA LEU A 74 -0.84 15.94 -27.87
C LEU A 74 -0.43 14.86 -26.88
N ASP A 75 -0.13 13.66 -27.38
CA ASP A 75 0.51 12.67 -26.53
C ASP A 75 1.84 13.22 -26.03
N ASP A 76 2.02 13.20 -24.71
CA ASP A 76 3.35 13.09 -24.13
C ASP A 76 4.04 11.95 -24.86
N ASP A 77 5.28 12.15 -25.26
CA ASP A 77 5.97 11.28 -26.19
C ASP A 77 6.05 9.83 -25.67
N ASP A 78 5.04 9.03 -26.02
CA ASP A 78 4.98 7.58 -25.78
C ASP A 78 6.01 6.84 -26.66
N GLY A 79 6.90 7.59 -27.32
CA GLY A 79 8.05 7.21 -28.12
C GLY A 79 7.74 6.24 -29.25
N SER A 80 6.48 6.13 -29.64
CA SER A 80 5.98 5.19 -30.66
C SER A 80 6.60 5.33 -32.04
N GLY A 81 7.49 6.32 -32.26
CA GLY A 81 8.16 6.56 -33.53
C GLY A 81 7.22 7.16 -34.58
N ALA A 82 5.93 7.24 -34.30
CA ALA A 82 5.02 8.14 -34.98
C ALA A 82 5.26 9.57 -34.47
N GLN A 83 5.22 10.57 -35.36
CA GLN A 83 5.07 11.98 -34.99
C GLN A 83 4.10 12.10 -33.80
N ARG A 84 4.36 13.01 -32.84
CA ARG A 84 3.48 13.32 -31.69
C ARG A 84 2.04 13.05 -32.07
N ARG A 85 1.51 11.89 -31.65
CA ARG A 85 0.22 11.43 -32.16
C ARG A 85 -0.82 12.35 -31.54
N GLN A 86 -1.37 13.22 -32.37
CA GLN A 86 -2.56 13.97 -32.04
C GLN A 86 -3.68 12.96 -31.91
N ARG A 87 -4.17 12.77 -30.68
CA ARG A 87 -5.34 11.96 -30.43
C ARG A 87 -6.53 12.89 -30.32
N ASN A 88 -7.47 12.72 -31.22
CA ASN A 88 -8.72 13.45 -31.21
C ASN A 88 -9.74 12.70 -30.36
N PHE A 89 -10.31 13.41 -29.40
CA PHE A 89 -11.34 12.92 -28.51
C PHE A 89 -12.61 13.73 -28.71
N LYS A 90 -13.70 13.02 -28.95
CA LYS A 90 -15.04 13.57 -28.85
C LYS A 90 -15.47 13.51 -27.38
N VAL A 91 -15.76 14.66 -26.79
CA VAL A 91 -16.22 14.77 -25.40
C VAL A 91 -17.64 15.31 -25.39
N VAL A 92 -18.57 14.58 -24.77
CA VAL A 92 -19.95 15.01 -24.57
C VAL A 92 -20.18 15.26 -23.08
N ILE A 93 -20.63 16.47 -22.75
CA ILE A 93 -21.02 16.87 -21.39
C ILE A 93 -22.54 17.06 -21.38
N LYS A 94 -23.26 16.30 -20.56
CA LYS A 94 -24.73 16.34 -20.44
C LYS A 94 -25.16 16.53 -18.99
N PHE A 95 -26.07 17.46 -18.74
CA PHE A 95 -26.66 17.68 -17.42
C PHE A 95 -27.32 16.40 -16.90
N ALA A 96 -27.03 16.05 -15.65
CA ALA A 96 -27.57 14.87 -15.00
C ALA A 96 -28.50 15.26 -13.83
N ALA A 97 -27.99 15.99 -12.84
CA ALA A 97 -28.74 16.35 -11.66
C ALA A 97 -28.16 17.59 -10.96
N ARG A 98 -28.90 18.14 -9.99
CA ARG A 98 -28.41 19.12 -9.02
C ARG A 98 -28.20 18.41 -7.69
N ALA A 99 -27.03 18.56 -7.09
CA ALA A 99 -26.75 18.03 -5.77
C ALA A 99 -27.38 18.94 -4.70
N ASP A 100 -28.10 18.31 -3.77
CA ASP A 100 -28.88 19.00 -2.74
C ASP A 100 -28.03 19.30 -1.50
N LEU A 101 -27.41 20.49 -1.49
CA LEU A 101 -26.70 21.01 -0.32
C LEU A 101 -27.63 21.39 0.83
N HIS A 102 -28.90 21.69 0.56
CA HIS A 102 -29.86 22.02 1.62
C HIS A 102 -30.14 20.79 2.47
N ARG A 103 -30.37 19.63 1.84
CA ARG A 103 -30.49 18.34 2.54
C ARG A 103 -29.22 18.00 3.33
N LEU A 104 -28.04 18.36 2.83
CA LEU A 104 -26.79 18.19 3.58
C LEU A 104 -26.77 19.08 4.83
N GLY A 105 -27.18 20.34 4.71
CA GLY A 105 -27.33 21.25 5.84
C GLY A 105 -28.33 20.73 6.89
N MET A 106 -29.49 20.23 6.46
CA MET A 106 -30.48 19.63 7.36
C MET A 106 -29.96 18.38 8.05
N PHE A 107 -29.21 17.52 7.33
CA PHE A 107 -28.57 16.34 7.91
C PHE A 107 -27.54 16.72 8.98
N LEU A 108 -26.67 17.70 8.69
CA LEU A 108 -25.68 18.19 9.66
C LEU A 108 -26.33 18.83 10.89
N ALA A 109 -27.51 19.44 10.74
CA ALA A 109 -28.31 19.97 11.84
C ALA A 109 -29.11 18.90 12.60
N GLY A 110 -29.00 17.62 12.25
CA GLY A 110 -29.75 16.52 12.87
C GLY A 110 -31.24 16.52 12.53
N ARG A 111 -31.67 17.28 11.52
CA ARG A 111 -33.08 17.39 11.09
C ARG A 111 -33.45 16.40 9.99
N HIS A 112 -32.46 15.70 9.44
CA HIS A 112 -32.64 14.69 8.41
C HIS A 112 -31.82 13.45 8.80
N ALA A 113 -32.39 12.25 8.68
CA ALA A 113 -31.75 11.01 9.13
C ALA A 113 -30.66 10.49 8.16
N GLU A 114 -30.87 10.63 6.86
CA GLU A 114 -29.94 10.12 5.85
C GLU A 114 -29.00 11.19 5.32
N ALA A 115 -27.72 10.85 5.22
CA ALA A 115 -26.70 11.72 4.64
C ALA A 115 -26.80 11.70 3.09
N PRO A 116 -26.86 12.87 2.42
CA PRO A 116 -26.84 12.93 0.96
C PRO A 116 -25.44 12.58 0.44
N GLN A 117 -25.26 11.31 0.02
CA GLN A 117 -23.96 10.79 -0.44
C GLN A 117 -23.44 11.52 -1.67
N GLU A 118 -24.34 11.94 -2.56
CA GLU A 118 -24.00 12.69 -3.78
C GLU A 118 -23.29 14.00 -3.45
N ALA A 119 -23.84 14.80 -2.53
CA ALA A 119 -23.24 16.05 -2.10
C ALA A 119 -21.85 15.81 -1.46
N LEU A 120 -21.73 14.82 -0.57
CA LEU A 120 -20.45 14.46 0.04
C LEU A 120 -19.41 13.99 -1.00
N GLN A 121 -19.86 13.24 -2.01
CA GLN A 121 -19.00 12.78 -3.11
C GLN A 121 -18.51 13.95 -3.95
N VAL A 122 -19.35 14.95 -4.25
CA VAL A 122 -18.92 16.16 -4.98
C VAL A 122 -17.81 16.86 -4.19
N LEU A 123 -18.02 17.07 -2.89
CA LEU A 123 -17.04 17.77 -2.04
C LEU A 123 -15.73 16.99 -1.92
N ASP A 124 -15.78 15.65 -1.84
CA ASP A 124 -14.58 14.81 -1.87
C ASP A 124 -13.83 14.96 -3.20
N ILE A 125 -14.54 14.94 -4.34
CA ILE A 125 -13.93 15.07 -5.67
C ILE A 125 -13.26 16.45 -5.84
N VAL A 126 -13.97 17.52 -5.48
CA VAL A 126 -13.46 18.90 -5.60
C VAL A 126 -12.16 19.07 -4.81
N LEU A 127 -12.14 18.67 -3.53
CA LEU A 127 -10.96 18.81 -2.68
C LEU A 127 -9.79 17.92 -3.10
N ARG A 128 -10.03 16.95 -3.99
CA ARG A 128 -9.01 16.04 -4.50
C ARG A 128 -8.46 16.46 -5.85
N GLU A 129 -9.07 17.43 -6.53
CA GLU A 129 -8.67 17.79 -7.89
C GLU A 129 -7.22 18.28 -7.93
N LEU A 130 -6.89 19.28 -7.10
CA LEU A 130 -5.54 19.82 -7.02
C LEU A 130 -4.50 18.82 -6.45
N PRO A 131 -4.73 18.12 -5.31
CA PRO A 131 -3.79 17.11 -4.82
C PRO A 131 -3.50 15.99 -5.81
N SER A 132 -4.49 15.58 -6.63
CA SER A 132 -4.29 14.53 -7.62
C SER A 132 -3.43 14.97 -8.81
N ALA A 133 -3.32 16.27 -9.06
CA ALA A 133 -2.43 16.83 -10.08
C ALA A 133 -1.01 17.02 -9.54
N ARG A 134 -0.88 17.35 -8.24
CA ARG A 134 0.42 17.62 -7.57
C ARG A 134 1.14 16.36 -7.09
N TYR A 135 0.40 15.31 -6.75
CA TYR A 135 0.93 14.13 -6.05
C TYR A 135 0.47 12.83 -6.70
N ALA A 136 1.13 11.72 -6.37
CA ALA A 136 0.73 10.40 -6.83
C ALA A 136 -0.49 9.90 -6.03
N PRO A 137 -1.69 9.76 -6.64
CA PRO A 137 -2.89 9.40 -5.91
C PRO A 137 -3.05 7.87 -5.81
N PHE A 138 -3.25 7.35 -4.59
CA PHE A 138 -3.57 5.96 -4.34
C PHE A 138 -4.70 5.83 -3.32
N GLY A 139 -5.88 5.38 -3.79
CA GLY A 139 -7.07 5.31 -2.95
C GLY A 139 -7.52 6.70 -2.52
N ARG A 140 -7.49 6.99 -1.22
CA ARG A 140 -7.77 8.32 -0.64
C ARG A 140 -6.52 9.03 -0.12
N SER A 141 -5.35 8.53 -0.49
CA SER A 141 -4.07 9.09 -0.06
C SER A 141 -3.28 9.62 -1.25
N PHE A 142 -2.43 10.60 -0.97
CA PHE A 142 -1.59 11.30 -1.93
C PHE A 142 -0.14 11.21 -1.45
N PHE A 143 0.78 10.81 -2.33
CA PHE A 143 2.18 10.57 -1.99
C PHE A 143 3.08 11.34 -2.93
N SER A 144 4.22 11.79 -2.41
CA SER A 144 5.26 12.40 -3.23
C SER A 144 6.62 12.20 -2.57
N PRO A 145 7.69 12.10 -3.38
CA PRO A 145 9.05 12.03 -2.85
C PRO A 145 9.47 13.30 -2.13
N ASP A 146 8.78 14.42 -2.38
CA ASP A 146 9.10 15.75 -1.85
C ASP A 146 8.36 16.04 -0.53
N LEU A 147 7.43 15.17 -0.11
CA LEU A 147 6.68 15.29 1.14
C LEU A 147 7.43 14.70 2.35
N GLY A 148 8.75 14.82 2.38
CA GLY A 148 9.62 14.28 3.42
C GLY A 148 10.96 13.83 2.89
N ARG A 149 11.64 12.95 3.63
CA ARG A 149 12.88 12.32 3.16
C ARG A 149 12.56 10.97 2.53
N ARG A 150 13.12 10.70 1.35
CA ARG A 150 13.13 9.36 0.76
C ARG A 150 13.97 8.45 1.64
N GLN A 151 13.44 7.29 2.03
CA GLN A 151 14.21 6.29 2.78
C GLN A 151 14.28 4.98 1.98
N PRO A 152 15.49 4.46 1.72
CA PRO A 152 15.63 3.12 1.16
C PRO A 152 15.05 2.07 2.10
N LEU A 153 14.17 1.23 1.59
CA LEU A 153 13.66 0.03 2.25
C LEU A 153 14.48 -1.22 1.88
N GLY A 154 15.32 -1.10 0.85
CA GLY A 154 16.17 -2.16 0.33
C GLY A 154 15.47 -3.00 -0.75
N ASP A 155 16.30 -3.74 -1.51
CA ASP A 155 15.91 -4.50 -2.70
C ASP A 155 15.26 -3.62 -3.80
N GLY A 156 15.77 -2.38 -3.98
CA GLY A 156 15.31 -1.41 -4.97
C GLY A 156 13.97 -0.73 -4.65
N LEU A 157 13.61 -0.69 -3.36
CA LEU A 157 12.39 -0.05 -2.87
C LEU A 157 12.74 1.11 -1.94
N GLU A 158 11.94 2.17 -2.02
CA GLU A 158 12.00 3.32 -1.12
C GLU A 158 10.62 3.63 -0.52
N SER A 159 10.59 4.33 0.60
CA SER A 159 9.36 4.87 1.18
C SER A 159 9.09 6.28 0.69
N TRP A 160 7.84 6.55 0.35
CA TRP A 160 7.36 7.92 0.15
C TRP A 160 6.34 8.25 1.22
N ARG A 161 6.45 9.46 1.75
CA ARG A 161 5.46 10.06 2.63
C ARG A 161 4.32 10.69 1.83
N GLY A 162 3.23 10.92 2.53
CA GLY A 162 2.00 11.40 1.97
C GLY A 162 0.97 11.68 3.04
N PHE A 163 -0.26 11.90 2.60
CA PHE A 163 -1.38 12.13 3.50
C PHE A 163 -2.65 11.47 2.97
N TYR A 164 -3.45 10.95 3.88
CA TYR A 164 -4.84 10.59 3.66
C TYR A 164 -5.71 11.84 3.66
N GLN A 165 -6.73 11.86 2.81
CA GLN A 165 -7.73 12.92 2.78
C GLN A 165 -9.14 12.35 2.60
N SER A 166 -10.08 12.78 3.44
CA SER A 166 -11.50 12.58 3.18
C SER A 166 -12.35 13.65 3.85
N ILE A 167 -13.41 14.09 3.19
CA ILE A 167 -14.42 14.93 3.82
C ILE A 167 -15.49 14.06 4.49
N ARG A 168 -15.90 14.43 5.71
CA ARG A 168 -16.84 13.65 6.54
C ARG A 168 -17.86 14.56 7.21
N PRO A 169 -19.14 14.19 7.26
CA PRO A 169 -20.09 14.85 8.14
C PRO A 169 -19.84 14.42 9.58
N THR A 170 -19.92 15.38 10.51
CA THR A 170 -19.75 15.16 11.96
C THR A 170 -20.78 15.99 12.72
N GLN A 171 -20.93 15.77 14.03
CA GLN A 171 -21.80 16.59 14.87
C GLN A 171 -21.38 18.08 14.94
N MET A 172 -20.11 18.39 14.62
CA MET A 172 -19.59 19.76 14.56
C MET A 172 -19.71 20.37 13.15
N GLY A 173 -20.46 19.73 12.26
CA GLY A 173 -20.56 20.09 10.85
C GLY A 173 -19.63 19.27 9.96
N LEU A 174 -19.34 19.81 8.78
CA LEU A 174 -18.47 19.14 7.81
C LEU A 174 -17.01 19.24 8.25
N SER A 175 -16.26 18.14 8.12
CA SER A 175 -14.86 18.08 8.55
C SER A 175 -13.99 17.42 7.49
N LEU A 176 -12.88 18.07 7.17
CA LEU A 176 -11.79 17.48 6.42
C LEU A 176 -10.91 16.67 7.38
N ASN A 177 -10.89 15.36 7.17
CA ASN A 177 -10.03 14.42 7.86
C ASN A 177 -8.72 14.26 7.07
N ILE A 178 -7.61 14.60 7.71
CA ILE A 178 -6.25 14.49 7.18
C ILE A 178 -5.43 13.67 8.17
N ASP A 179 -4.67 12.71 7.66
CA ASP A 179 -3.70 11.95 8.45
C ASP A 179 -2.44 11.68 7.64
N MET A 180 -1.29 11.58 8.30
CA MET A 180 -0.02 11.27 7.64
C MET A 180 0.04 9.80 7.24
N SER A 181 0.60 9.53 6.07
CA SER A 181 0.72 8.18 5.52
C SER A 181 2.10 7.99 4.89
N ALA A 182 2.56 6.76 4.84
CA ALA A 182 3.71 6.37 4.03
C ALA A 182 3.49 5.00 3.40
N THR A 183 4.08 4.77 2.23
CA THR A 183 4.02 3.49 1.53
C THR A 183 5.27 3.28 0.69
N ALA A 184 5.54 2.02 0.34
CA ALA A 184 6.66 1.66 -0.52
C ALA A 184 6.42 2.00 -2.00
N PHE A 185 7.46 2.50 -2.65
CA PHE A 185 7.60 2.77 -4.07
C PHE A 185 8.83 2.05 -4.61
N ILE A 186 8.84 1.79 -5.91
CA ILE A 186 10.00 1.24 -6.61
C ILE A 186 10.96 2.40 -6.92
N GLU A 187 12.21 2.27 -6.52
CA GLU A 187 13.22 3.31 -6.76
C GLU A 187 13.41 3.55 -8.28
N PRO A 188 13.54 4.81 -8.72
CA PRO A 188 13.72 5.16 -10.13
C PRO A 188 15.17 4.95 -10.60
N LEU A 189 15.68 3.72 -10.46
CA LEU A 189 17.06 3.34 -10.77
C LEU A 189 17.23 2.85 -12.21
N PRO A 190 18.45 2.91 -12.77
CA PRO A 190 18.82 2.05 -13.89
C PRO A 190 18.49 0.58 -13.60
N VAL A 191 18.01 -0.14 -14.61
CA VAL A 191 17.49 -1.50 -14.41
C VAL A 191 18.58 -2.48 -13.93
N ILE A 192 19.83 -2.27 -14.35
CA ILE A 192 20.98 -3.07 -13.88
C ILE A 192 21.21 -2.82 -12.39
N ASP A 193 21.25 -1.55 -11.94
CA ASP A 193 21.44 -1.18 -10.54
C ASP A 193 20.32 -1.73 -9.65
N TYR A 194 19.07 -1.64 -10.10
CA TYR A 194 17.93 -2.25 -9.40
C TYR A 194 18.12 -3.77 -9.26
N ALA A 195 18.55 -4.45 -10.32
CA ALA A 195 18.80 -5.88 -10.29
C ALA A 195 19.97 -6.24 -9.36
N ALA A 196 21.05 -5.45 -9.36
CA ALA A 196 22.17 -5.62 -8.43
C ALA A 196 21.72 -5.48 -6.97
N GLN A 197 20.92 -4.46 -6.65
CA GLN A 197 20.35 -4.28 -5.31
C GLN A 197 19.42 -5.43 -4.90
N LEU A 198 18.54 -5.89 -5.79
CA LEU A 198 17.63 -7.00 -5.54
C LEU A 198 18.36 -8.32 -5.27
N LEU A 199 19.48 -8.55 -5.96
CA LEU A 199 20.31 -9.74 -5.79
C LEU A 199 21.32 -9.61 -4.64
N ARG A 200 21.62 -8.38 -4.22
CA ARG A 200 22.72 -8.05 -3.27
C ARG A 200 24.06 -8.59 -3.77
N SER A 201 24.27 -8.46 -5.07
CA SER A 201 25.45 -8.98 -5.77
C SER A 201 25.77 -8.09 -6.95
N ASP A 202 27.06 -7.94 -7.26
CA ASP A 202 27.48 -7.28 -8.48
C ASP A 202 27.15 -8.16 -9.70
N ILE A 203 26.49 -7.55 -10.68
CA ILE A 203 26.13 -8.15 -11.96
C ILE A 203 26.70 -7.36 -13.15
N HIS A 204 27.51 -6.32 -12.91
CA HIS A 204 28.18 -5.51 -13.94
C HIS A 204 29.37 -6.21 -14.60
N SER A 205 29.75 -7.39 -14.11
CA SER A 205 30.94 -8.11 -14.57
C SER A 205 30.70 -9.60 -14.86
N ARG A 206 29.47 -10.10 -14.73
CA ARG A 206 29.17 -11.55 -14.86
C ARG A 206 27.77 -11.87 -15.38
N PRO A 207 27.55 -13.05 -15.99
CA PRO A 207 26.22 -13.52 -16.32
C PRO A 207 25.38 -13.84 -15.08
N LEU A 208 24.05 -13.84 -15.27
CA LEU A 208 23.07 -14.24 -14.26
C LEU A 208 22.84 -15.75 -14.29
N SER A 209 22.72 -16.37 -13.12
CA SER A 209 22.17 -17.72 -13.00
C SER A 209 20.66 -17.73 -13.31
N ASP A 210 20.11 -18.90 -13.61
CA ASP A 210 18.67 -19.03 -13.87
C ASP A 210 17.80 -18.63 -12.66
N ALA A 211 18.25 -18.95 -11.44
CA ALA A 211 17.57 -18.54 -10.21
C ALA A 211 17.52 -17.00 -10.05
N GLU A 212 18.64 -16.32 -10.32
CA GLU A 212 18.74 -14.86 -10.31
C GLU A 212 17.85 -14.23 -11.37
N ARG A 213 17.90 -14.75 -12.60
CA ARG A 213 17.05 -14.30 -13.71
C ARG A 213 15.56 -14.44 -13.41
N VAL A 214 15.14 -15.56 -12.82
CA VAL A 214 13.75 -15.79 -12.39
C VAL A 214 13.36 -14.80 -11.29
N LYS A 215 14.24 -14.53 -10.32
CA LYS A 215 14.00 -13.54 -9.25
C LYS A 215 13.81 -12.13 -9.83
N ILE A 216 14.70 -11.68 -10.73
CA ILE A 216 14.59 -10.39 -11.42
C ILE A 216 13.31 -10.32 -12.25
N LYS A 217 12.98 -11.38 -13.01
CA LYS A 217 11.74 -11.47 -13.80
C LYS A 217 10.50 -11.30 -12.95
N LYS A 218 10.43 -11.97 -11.80
CA LYS A 218 9.30 -11.84 -10.86
C LYS A 218 9.20 -10.43 -10.29
N ALA A 219 10.33 -9.77 -10.04
CA ALA A 219 10.37 -8.42 -9.49
C ALA A 219 9.90 -7.37 -10.52
N LEU A 220 10.48 -7.38 -11.72
CA LEU A 220 10.26 -6.37 -12.76
C LEU A 220 8.99 -6.57 -13.59
N ARG A 221 8.34 -7.74 -13.56
CA ARG A 221 7.09 -7.97 -14.32
C ARG A 221 6.03 -6.94 -13.94
N GLY A 222 5.56 -6.19 -14.93
CA GLY A 222 4.58 -5.11 -14.76
C GLY A 222 5.18 -3.78 -14.33
N VAL A 223 6.48 -3.65 -14.12
CA VAL A 223 7.14 -2.36 -13.87
C VAL A 223 7.25 -1.60 -15.20
N LYS A 224 7.04 -0.29 -15.14
CA LYS A 224 7.27 0.62 -16.26
C LYS A 224 8.72 1.10 -16.25
N VAL A 225 9.36 1.09 -17.41
CA VAL A 225 10.70 1.63 -17.63
C VAL A 225 10.67 2.66 -18.74
N GLU A 226 11.58 3.62 -18.70
CA GLU A 226 11.87 4.52 -19.80
C GLU A 226 13.21 4.17 -20.44
N VAL A 227 13.31 4.34 -21.75
CA VAL A 227 14.55 4.11 -22.49
C VAL A 227 15.46 5.33 -22.45
N THR A 228 16.77 5.10 -22.46
CA THR A 228 17.79 6.14 -22.32
C THR A 228 18.67 6.33 -23.56
N HIS A 229 18.61 5.41 -24.53
CA HIS A 229 19.48 5.38 -25.71
C HIS A 229 19.08 6.31 -26.87
N ARG A 230 17.95 7.05 -26.75
CA ARG A 230 17.41 7.89 -27.84
C ARG A 230 17.54 9.40 -27.56
N GLY A 231 18.56 9.80 -26.80
CA GLY A 231 18.76 11.20 -26.41
C GLY A 231 17.61 11.76 -25.57
N ASN A 232 16.90 12.75 -26.10
CA ASN A 232 15.79 13.43 -25.42
C ASN A 232 14.48 12.62 -25.42
N MET A 233 14.38 11.60 -26.28
CA MET A 233 13.21 10.74 -26.44
C MET A 233 13.17 9.65 -25.36
N ARG A 234 12.48 9.90 -24.25
CA ARG A 234 12.39 8.99 -23.08
C ARG A 234 11.15 8.10 -23.14
N ARG A 235 11.11 7.20 -24.13
CA ARG A 235 9.98 6.30 -24.34
C ARG A 235 9.71 5.39 -23.15
N LYS A 236 8.45 5.32 -22.70
CA LYS A 236 8.01 4.44 -21.61
C LYS A 236 7.44 3.12 -22.11
N TYR A 237 7.78 2.04 -21.43
CA TYR A 237 7.31 0.68 -21.71
C TYR A 237 6.95 -0.06 -20.43
N ARG A 238 6.02 -1.02 -20.50
CA ARG A 238 5.71 -1.94 -19.40
C ARG A 238 6.39 -3.28 -19.65
N ILE A 239 7.16 -3.75 -18.68
CA ILE A 239 7.89 -5.02 -18.77
C ILE A 239 6.92 -6.19 -18.66
N SER A 240 6.97 -7.10 -19.62
CA SER A 240 6.23 -8.37 -19.62
C SER A 240 7.09 -9.54 -19.12
N GLY A 241 8.41 -9.49 -19.34
CA GLY A 241 9.34 -10.54 -18.93
C GLY A 241 10.82 -10.18 -19.14
N LEU A 242 11.67 -11.19 -19.02
CA LEU A 242 13.08 -11.15 -19.42
C LEU A 242 13.37 -12.34 -20.34
N THR A 243 14.27 -12.12 -21.29
CA THR A 243 14.74 -13.18 -22.18
C THR A 243 15.49 -14.27 -21.41
N THR A 244 15.49 -15.49 -21.95
CA THR A 244 16.31 -16.60 -21.46
C THR A 244 17.75 -16.48 -21.95
N GLN A 245 17.93 -16.04 -23.20
CA GLN A 245 19.24 -15.82 -23.83
C GLN A 245 19.85 -14.47 -23.43
N ALA A 246 21.19 -14.41 -23.47
CA ALA A 246 21.95 -13.18 -23.32
C ALA A 246 21.76 -12.24 -24.51
N THR A 247 21.96 -10.94 -24.31
CA THR A 247 21.79 -9.91 -25.34
C THR A 247 22.65 -10.17 -26.59
N ARG A 248 23.88 -10.68 -26.43
CA ARG A 248 24.78 -11.03 -27.54
C ARG A 248 24.26 -12.15 -28.45
N GLU A 249 23.44 -13.06 -27.91
CA GLU A 249 22.92 -14.24 -28.63
C GLU A 249 21.51 -13.99 -29.17
N LEU A 250 20.86 -12.90 -28.75
CA LEU A 250 19.47 -12.63 -29.04
C LEU A 250 19.32 -11.98 -30.42
N THR A 251 18.55 -12.62 -31.28
CA THR A 251 18.18 -12.14 -32.61
C THR A 251 16.67 -11.92 -32.71
N PHE A 252 16.26 -11.04 -33.62
CA PHE A 252 14.85 -10.74 -33.85
C PHE A 252 14.61 -10.30 -35.30
N PRO A 253 13.40 -10.52 -35.84
CA PRO A 253 13.02 -10.01 -37.16
C PRO A 253 12.84 -8.49 -37.09
N VAL A 254 13.59 -7.75 -37.90
CA VAL A 254 13.58 -6.28 -37.95
C VAL A 254 12.44 -5.76 -38.83
N ASP A 255 12.05 -6.53 -39.85
CA ASP A 255 10.99 -6.20 -40.81
C ASP A 255 10.07 -7.41 -41.07
N GLU A 256 9.00 -7.18 -41.82
CA GLU A 256 8.09 -8.26 -42.27
C GLU A 256 8.68 -9.09 -43.43
N GLY A 257 9.76 -8.60 -44.04
CA GLY A 257 10.53 -9.31 -45.08
C GLY A 257 11.41 -10.43 -44.54
N GLY A 258 11.50 -10.60 -43.21
CA GLY A 258 12.25 -11.67 -42.56
C GLY A 258 13.72 -11.35 -42.29
N THR A 259 14.15 -10.08 -42.44
CA THR A 259 15.52 -9.68 -42.10
C THR A 259 15.76 -9.86 -40.61
N VAL A 260 16.65 -10.77 -40.23
CA VAL A 260 17.02 -11.02 -38.83
C VAL A 260 18.30 -10.27 -38.49
N LYS A 261 18.30 -9.51 -37.39
CA LYS A 261 19.51 -8.92 -36.80
C LYS A 261 19.66 -9.33 -35.34
N SER A 262 20.89 -9.31 -34.84
CA SER A 262 21.11 -9.38 -33.40
C SER A 262 20.75 -8.06 -32.73
N VAL A 263 20.37 -8.11 -31.44
CA VAL A 263 20.08 -6.89 -30.67
C VAL A 263 21.30 -5.98 -30.61
N VAL A 264 22.50 -6.54 -30.45
CA VAL A 264 23.76 -5.77 -30.43
C VAL A 264 23.98 -5.04 -31.75
N GLN A 265 23.84 -5.74 -32.88
CA GLN A 265 24.02 -5.15 -34.20
C GLN A 265 22.99 -4.05 -34.47
N TYR A 266 21.71 -4.31 -34.16
CA TYR A 266 20.66 -3.34 -34.35
C TYR A 266 20.89 -2.06 -33.54
N PHE A 267 21.31 -2.16 -32.28
CA PHE A 267 21.56 -0.99 -31.44
C PHE A 267 22.78 -0.17 -31.89
N GLN A 268 23.84 -0.84 -32.34
CA GLN A 268 25.02 -0.19 -32.90
C GLN A 268 24.70 0.55 -34.19
N GLU A 269 24.03 -0.10 -35.15
CA GLU A 269 23.73 0.47 -36.47
C GLU A 269 22.65 1.56 -36.41
N THR A 270 21.61 1.36 -35.59
CA THR A 270 20.44 2.26 -35.57
C THR A 270 20.64 3.46 -34.65
N TYR A 271 21.31 3.28 -33.51
CA TYR A 271 21.44 4.30 -32.48
C TYR A 271 22.89 4.71 -32.18
N GLY A 272 23.89 4.08 -32.82
CA GLY A 272 25.29 4.29 -32.47
C GLY A 272 25.63 3.85 -31.05
N PHE A 273 24.82 2.97 -30.44
CA PHE A 273 24.95 2.59 -29.04
C PHE A 273 25.65 1.23 -28.90
N ALA A 274 26.88 1.25 -28.39
CA ALA A 274 27.66 0.06 -28.10
C ALA A 274 27.27 -0.52 -26.73
N ILE A 275 26.49 -1.61 -26.74
CA ILE A 275 26.07 -2.30 -25.52
C ILE A 275 27.29 -2.93 -24.83
N GLN A 276 27.52 -2.59 -23.56
CA GLN A 276 28.65 -3.13 -22.79
C GLN A 276 28.29 -4.45 -22.12
N HIS A 277 27.10 -4.52 -21.50
CA HIS A 277 26.68 -5.66 -20.70
C HIS A 277 25.98 -6.74 -21.55
N THR A 278 26.64 -7.18 -22.63
CA THR A 278 26.04 -8.06 -23.64
C THR A 278 25.71 -9.47 -23.13
N TYR A 279 26.28 -9.88 -22.00
CA TYR A 279 26.02 -11.15 -21.31
C TYR A 279 24.74 -11.12 -20.45
N LEU A 280 24.16 -9.93 -20.17
CA LEU A 280 22.89 -9.81 -19.47
C LEU A 280 21.71 -10.06 -20.42
N PRO A 281 20.55 -10.52 -19.91
CA PRO A 281 19.34 -10.68 -20.72
C PRO A 281 18.71 -9.33 -21.10
N CYS A 282 17.82 -9.36 -22.10
CA CYS A 282 16.98 -8.22 -22.45
C CYS A 282 15.67 -8.24 -21.67
N LEU A 283 15.13 -7.05 -21.42
CA LEU A 283 13.73 -6.87 -21.04
C LEU A 283 12.83 -7.17 -22.23
N GLN A 284 11.76 -7.92 -22.00
CA GLN A 284 10.67 -8.10 -22.96
C GLN A 284 9.58 -7.08 -22.65
N VAL A 285 9.19 -6.30 -23.65
CA VAL A 285 8.13 -5.28 -23.57
C VAL A 285 7.19 -5.37 -24.77
N GLY A 286 6.07 -4.66 -24.73
CA GLY A 286 5.13 -4.61 -25.85
C GLY A 286 4.16 -5.80 -25.91
N ASN A 287 3.69 -6.13 -27.12
CA ASN A 287 2.71 -7.20 -27.33
C ASN A 287 3.38 -8.58 -27.22
N GLN A 288 2.68 -9.56 -26.63
CA GLN A 288 3.16 -10.94 -26.54
C GLN A 288 3.37 -11.59 -27.92
N GLN A 289 2.60 -11.20 -28.93
CA GLN A 289 2.73 -11.74 -30.30
C GLN A 289 3.92 -11.15 -31.07
N ARG A 290 4.32 -9.92 -30.76
CA ARG A 290 5.49 -9.24 -31.34
C ARG A 290 6.26 -8.53 -30.20
N PRO A 291 7.07 -9.27 -29.42
CA PRO A 291 7.79 -8.71 -28.31
C PRO A 291 8.91 -7.78 -28.79
N ASN A 292 9.07 -6.66 -28.11
CA ASN A 292 10.23 -5.79 -28.28
C ASN A 292 11.26 -6.16 -27.22
N TYR A 293 12.53 -6.21 -27.63
CA TYR A 293 13.66 -6.52 -26.75
C TYR A 293 14.45 -5.25 -26.44
N LEU A 294 14.58 -4.93 -25.15
CA LEU A 294 15.36 -3.80 -24.69
C LEU A 294 16.51 -4.29 -23.80
N PRO A 295 17.78 -4.01 -24.14
CA PRO A 295 18.90 -4.26 -23.23
C PRO A 295 18.65 -3.59 -21.87
N MET A 296 19.00 -4.27 -20.77
CA MET A 296 18.82 -3.70 -19.42
C MET A 296 19.58 -2.37 -19.24
N GLU A 297 20.72 -2.23 -19.91
CA GLU A 297 21.60 -1.05 -19.87
C GLU A 297 20.92 0.24 -20.36
N VAL A 298 19.97 0.12 -21.28
CA VAL A 298 19.30 1.29 -21.88
C VAL A 298 17.96 1.61 -21.22
N CYS A 299 17.69 1.05 -20.04
CA CYS A 299 16.41 1.16 -19.35
C CYS A 299 16.56 1.70 -17.93
N LYS A 300 15.71 2.66 -17.57
CA LYS A 300 15.57 3.21 -16.22
C LYS A 300 14.14 3.00 -15.71
N ILE A 301 13.96 2.63 -14.45
CA ILE A 301 12.64 2.51 -13.84
C ILE A 301 11.97 3.89 -13.74
N VAL A 302 10.72 3.98 -14.18
CA VAL A 302 9.92 5.22 -14.09
C VAL A 302 9.55 5.48 -12.62
N GLU A 303 9.73 6.71 -12.17
CA GLU A 303 9.38 7.16 -10.82
C GLU A 303 7.86 7.09 -10.54
N GLY A 304 7.47 7.03 -9.26
CA GLY A 304 6.05 7.09 -8.85
C GLY A 304 5.29 5.77 -8.98
N GLN A 305 5.99 4.65 -9.13
CA GLN A 305 5.39 3.33 -9.18
C GLN A 305 5.28 2.71 -7.78
N ARG A 306 4.08 2.74 -7.21
CA ARG A 306 3.81 2.13 -5.91
C ARG A 306 4.07 0.62 -5.93
N TYR A 307 4.77 0.13 -4.92
CA TYR A 307 4.98 -1.30 -4.70
C TYR A 307 3.77 -1.92 -4.01
N SER A 308 3.09 -2.85 -4.68
CA SER A 308 1.85 -3.47 -4.19
C SER A 308 2.01 -4.89 -3.65
N LYS A 309 3.21 -5.48 -3.74
CA LYS A 309 3.48 -6.82 -3.23
C LYS A 309 3.81 -6.75 -1.73
N ARG A 310 3.76 -7.88 -1.04
CA ARG A 310 4.10 -7.98 0.39
C ARG A 310 5.57 -7.63 0.60
N LEU A 311 5.84 -6.70 1.52
CA LEU A 311 7.18 -6.38 2.00
C LEU A 311 7.73 -7.50 2.88
N ASN A 312 9.05 -7.71 2.84
CA ASN A 312 9.73 -8.62 3.76
C ASN A 312 9.85 -7.99 5.17
N GLN A 313 10.24 -8.78 6.18
CA GLN A 313 10.31 -8.31 7.56
C GLN A 313 11.26 -7.11 7.77
N ASN A 314 12.39 -7.09 7.05
CA ASN A 314 13.37 -6.00 7.15
C ASN A 314 12.80 -4.71 6.53
N GLN A 315 12.14 -4.81 5.37
CA GLN A 315 11.44 -3.68 4.74
C GLN A 315 10.30 -3.16 5.60
N ILE A 316 9.53 -4.04 6.25
CA ILE A 316 8.47 -3.64 7.19
C ILE A 316 9.08 -2.91 8.39
N ARG A 317 10.18 -3.41 8.97
CA ARG A 317 10.87 -2.76 10.08
C ARG A 317 11.37 -1.37 9.69
N ALA A 318 12.06 -1.25 8.56
CA ALA A 318 12.54 0.04 8.05
C ALA A 318 11.41 1.05 7.82
N LEU A 319 10.28 0.60 7.27
CA LEU A 319 9.10 1.45 7.10
C LEU A 319 8.48 1.85 8.46
N LEU A 320 8.44 0.95 9.44
CA LEU A 320 7.95 1.25 10.79
C LEU A 320 8.87 2.23 11.51
N ASP A 321 10.18 2.06 11.45
CA ASP A 321 11.15 2.95 12.08
C ASP A 321 11.00 4.39 11.57
N GLU A 322 10.62 4.57 10.30
CA GLU A 322 10.36 5.88 9.72
C GLU A 322 8.97 6.45 10.08
N THR A 323 7.96 5.59 10.20
CA THR A 323 6.55 6.02 10.35
C THR A 323 6.09 6.09 11.80
N CYS A 324 6.79 5.43 12.71
CA CYS A 324 6.55 5.48 14.15
C CYS A 324 6.93 6.87 14.67
N GLN A 325 5.91 7.66 15.03
CA GLN A 325 6.07 9.01 15.55
C GLN A 325 5.28 9.16 16.85
N TYR A 326 5.78 10.01 17.75
CA TYR A 326 5.01 10.40 18.93
C TYR A 326 3.77 11.20 18.51
N PRO A 327 2.65 11.13 19.27
CA PRO A 327 1.42 11.83 18.92
C PRO A 327 1.60 13.34 18.67
N ARG A 328 2.46 14.01 19.46
CA ARG A 328 2.75 15.45 19.30
C ARG A 328 3.43 15.77 17.96
N ASP A 329 4.38 14.93 17.54
CA ASP A 329 5.07 15.12 16.26
C ASP A 329 4.11 14.85 15.09
N ARG A 330 3.28 13.82 15.20
CA ARG A 330 2.27 13.51 14.18
C ARG A 330 1.25 14.64 14.04
N GLU A 331 0.78 15.22 15.15
CA GLU A 331 -0.13 16.37 15.15
C GLU A 331 0.47 17.59 14.45
N ARG A 332 1.75 17.89 14.72
CA ARG A 332 2.50 18.95 14.04
C ARG A 332 2.59 18.69 12.54
N ASP A 333 2.97 17.47 12.14
CA ASP A 333 3.13 17.09 10.73
C ASP A 333 1.79 17.20 9.98
N ILE A 334 0.68 16.78 10.58
CA ILE A 334 -0.68 16.94 10.02
C ILE A 334 -1.01 18.42 9.81
N THR A 335 -0.75 19.26 10.83
CA THR A 335 -1.02 20.70 10.76
C THR A 335 -0.16 21.39 9.70
N GLN A 336 1.12 21.01 9.60
CA GLN A 336 2.02 21.52 8.57
C GLN A 336 1.58 21.09 7.16
N MET A 337 1.11 19.85 6.99
CA MET A 337 0.59 19.36 5.72
C MET A 337 -0.63 20.16 5.25
N VAL A 338 -1.56 20.48 6.15
CA VAL A 338 -2.73 21.32 5.80
C VAL A 338 -2.32 22.73 5.38
N LYS A 339 -1.34 23.31 6.07
CA LYS A 339 -0.77 24.62 5.67
C LYS A 339 -0.06 24.53 4.30
N HIS A 340 0.73 23.49 4.07
CA HIS A 340 1.42 23.27 2.80
C HIS A 340 0.47 23.06 1.62
N ASN A 341 -0.65 22.38 1.85
CA ASN A 341 -1.68 22.18 0.82
C ASN A 341 -2.46 23.47 0.51
N ALA A 342 -2.40 24.48 1.39
CA ALA A 342 -2.96 25.81 1.18
C ALA A 342 -4.39 25.78 0.60
N TYR A 343 -5.30 24.99 1.19
CA TYR A 343 -6.66 24.80 0.68
C TYR A 343 -7.45 26.11 0.48
N GLN A 344 -7.08 27.18 1.20
CA GLN A 344 -7.67 28.51 1.01
C GLN A 344 -7.26 29.17 -0.31
N GLU A 345 -6.14 28.76 -0.90
CA GLU A 345 -5.62 29.22 -2.19
C GLU A 345 -6.03 28.31 -3.36
N ASP A 346 -6.51 27.10 -3.07
CA ASP A 346 -6.93 26.11 -4.06
C ASP A 346 -8.04 26.69 -4.97
N PRO A 347 -7.80 26.78 -6.30
CA PRO A 347 -8.75 27.37 -7.23
C PRO A 347 -10.07 26.60 -7.31
N TYR A 348 -10.06 25.28 -7.12
CA TYR A 348 -11.26 24.46 -7.09
C TYR A 348 -12.03 24.67 -5.79
N ALA A 349 -11.34 24.72 -4.64
CA ALA A 349 -12.01 25.02 -3.37
C ALA A 349 -12.67 26.41 -3.39
N LYS A 350 -11.98 27.43 -3.93
CA LYS A 350 -12.52 28.79 -4.12
C LYS A 350 -13.72 28.82 -5.06
N GLU A 351 -13.62 28.16 -6.22
CA GLU A 351 -14.71 28.07 -7.19
C GLU A 351 -15.98 27.52 -6.54
N PHE A 352 -15.84 26.46 -5.74
CA PHE A 352 -16.95 25.79 -5.07
C PHE A 352 -17.33 26.42 -3.72
N GLY A 353 -16.70 27.52 -3.29
CA GLY A 353 -17.01 28.18 -2.01
C GLY A 353 -16.65 27.35 -0.77
N ILE A 354 -15.76 26.36 -0.89
CA ILE A 354 -15.33 25.52 0.23
C ILE A 354 -14.23 26.25 0.99
N LYS A 355 -14.47 26.48 2.29
CA LYS A 355 -13.46 27.04 3.21
C LYS A 355 -13.07 26.01 4.25
N ILE A 356 -11.77 25.80 4.42
CA ILE A 356 -11.19 24.83 5.35
C ILE A 356 -10.40 25.58 6.42
N SER A 357 -10.68 25.27 7.68
CA SER A 357 -9.90 25.77 8.83
C SER A 357 -8.48 25.20 8.78
N ASP A 358 -7.49 26.01 9.16
CA ASP A 358 -6.10 25.59 9.34
C ASP A 358 -5.82 25.03 10.75
N ARG A 359 -6.81 25.06 11.64
CA ARG A 359 -6.74 24.55 13.01
C ARG A 359 -7.42 23.19 13.13
N LEU A 360 -6.82 22.34 13.95
CA LEU A 360 -7.45 21.10 14.40
C LEU A 360 -8.75 21.43 15.14
N ALA A 361 -9.73 20.55 15.00
CA ALA A 361 -11.01 20.74 15.65
C ALA A 361 -10.90 20.28 17.10
N SER A 362 -11.25 21.17 18.04
CA SER A 362 -11.26 20.86 19.47
C SER A 362 -12.56 20.16 19.85
N VAL A 363 -12.44 19.09 20.66
CA VAL A 363 -13.58 18.31 21.14
C VAL A 363 -13.37 18.07 22.63
N ASP A 364 -14.42 18.29 23.42
CA ASP A 364 -14.43 17.95 24.83
C ASP A 364 -14.55 16.42 24.98
N ALA A 365 -13.49 15.81 25.51
CA ALA A 365 -13.44 14.37 25.75
C ALA A 365 -13.54 14.07 27.25
N ARG A 366 -14.02 12.86 27.58
CA ARG A 366 -14.05 12.35 28.96
C ARG A 366 -13.20 11.09 29.07
N ILE A 367 -12.35 11.03 30.09
CA ILE A 367 -11.66 9.79 30.46
C ILE A 367 -12.60 9.02 31.37
N LEU A 368 -13.12 7.89 30.90
CA LEU A 368 -13.97 7.02 31.72
C LEU A 368 -13.14 6.39 32.84
N PRO A 369 -13.69 6.26 34.07
CA PRO A 369 -12.98 5.59 35.15
C PRO A 369 -12.76 4.12 34.80
N ALA A 370 -11.57 3.60 35.11
CA ALA A 370 -11.27 2.19 34.91
C ALA A 370 -12.15 1.31 35.82
N PRO A 371 -12.67 0.17 35.34
CA PRO A 371 -13.39 -0.76 36.19
C PRO A 371 -12.42 -1.44 37.18
N ARG A 372 -12.89 -1.72 38.40
CA ARG A 372 -12.15 -2.58 39.33
C ARG A 372 -12.22 -4.02 38.85
N LEU A 373 -11.06 -4.66 38.77
CA LEU A 373 -10.94 -6.07 38.41
C LEU A 373 -10.90 -6.90 39.69
N LYS A 374 -11.79 -7.88 39.82
CA LYS A 374 -11.80 -8.81 40.95
C LYS A 374 -11.03 -10.08 40.62
N TYR A 375 -10.24 -10.55 41.58
CA TYR A 375 -9.43 -11.77 41.53
C TYR A 375 -9.86 -12.75 42.62
N ASN A 376 -9.24 -13.93 42.62
CA ASN A 376 -9.55 -14.94 43.61
C ASN A 376 -9.12 -14.48 45.02
N GLU A 377 -9.97 -14.77 46.00
CA GLU A 377 -9.78 -14.37 47.41
C GLU A 377 -8.53 -14.99 48.07
N THR A 378 -7.99 -16.06 47.49
CA THR A 378 -6.75 -16.73 47.96
C THR A 378 -5.46 -16.06 47.48
N GLY A 379 -5.56 -15.09 46.55
CA GLY A 379 -4.42 -14.26 46.15
C GLY A 379 -4.03 -13.26 47.24
N ARG A 380 -2.79 -12.77 47.21
CA ARG A 380 -2.35 -11.68 48.10
C ARG A 380 -3.06 -10.38 47.77
N GLU A 381 -3.31 -10.15 46.48
CA GLU A 381 -4.15 -9.07 45.95
C GLU A 381 -5.44 -9.65 45.38
N LYS A 382 -6.57 -9.14 45.86
CA LYS A 382 -7.92 -9.65 45.57
C LYS A 382 -8.67 -8.80 44.56
N ASP A 383 -8.24 -7.56 44.40
CA ASP A 383 -8.71 -6.68 43.36
C ASP A 383 -7.55 -5.85 42.81
N CYS A 384 -7.76 -5.24 41.65
CA CYS A 384 -6.89 -4.18 41.17
C CYS A 384 -7.68 -3.14 40.39
N LEU A 385 -7.23 -1.90 40.48
CA LEU A 385 -7.70 -0.82 39.63
C LEU A 385 -6.67 -0.58 38.54
N PRO A 386 -6.98 -0.85 37.25
CA PRO A 386 -6.06 -0.60 36.15
C PRO A 386 -5.60 0.86 36.13
N ARG A 387 -4.31 1.07 35.84
CA ARG A 387 -3.72 2.40 35.72
C ARG A 387 -3.27 2.60 34.28
N VAL A 388 -3.72 3.68 33.65
CA VAL A 388 -3.38 4.01 32.25
C VAL A 388 -3.69 2.83 31.30
N GLY A 389 -4.80 2.12 31.56
CA GLY A 389 -5.22 0.97 30.76
C GLY A 389 -4.41 -0.32 30.99
N GLN A 390 -3.52 -0.35 31.98
CA GLN A 390 -2.64 -1.49 32.25
C GLN A 390 -2.87 -2.08 33.66
N TRP A 391 -2.67 -3.38 33.76
CA TRP A 391 -2.61 -4.15 35.01
C TRP A 391 -1.77 -5.41 34.78
N ASN A 392 -1.37 -6.09 35.85
CA ASN A 392 -0.63 -7.36 35.78
C ASN A 392 -1.17 -8.36 36.80
N MET A 393 -0.72 -9.62 36.69
CA MET A 393 -1.10 -10.74 37.56
C MET A 393 -0.22 -10.89 38.80
N MET A 394 0.75 -9.99 39.03
CA MET A 394 1.63 -10.09 40.20
C MET A 394 0.79 -10.09 41.48
N ASN A 395 1.10 -11.00 42.40
CA ASN A 395 0.40 -11.19 43.68
C ASN A 395 -1.09 -11.62 43.58
N LYS A 396 -1.61 -11.86 42.37
CA LYS A 396 -3.03 -12.16 42.14
C LYS A 396 -3.20 -13.62 41.72
N LYS A 397 -4.37 -14.17 41.99
CA LYS A 397 -4.77 -15.51 41.52
C LYS A 397 -5.99 -15.41 40.62
N MET A 398 -5.98 -16.19 39.53
CA MET A 398 -7.09 -16.30 38.59
C MET A 398 -8.37 -16.67 39.35
N VAL A 399 -9.49 -16.02 39.03
CA VAL A 399 -10.79 -16.26 39.69
C VAL A 399 -11.14 -17.76 39.63
N ASN A 400 -11.10 -18.33 38.43
CA ASN A 400 -11.29 -19.75 38.16
C ASN A 400 -10.06 -20.30 37.44
N GLY A 401 -9.02 -20.66 38.19
CA GLY A 401 -7.82 -21.28 37.61
C GLY A 401 -8.14 -22.60 36.92
N GLY A 402 -7.59 -22.81 35.72
CA GLY A 402 -7.71 -24.06 35.01
C GLY A 402 -7.01 -25.22 35.75
N LYS A 403 -7.40 -26.45 35.42
CA LYS A 403 -6.78 -27.66 35.93
C LYS A 403 -6.00 -28.34 34.81
N VAL A 404 -4.71 -28.56 35.01
CA VAL A 404 -3.80 -29.24 34.09
C VAL A 404 -2.96 -30.20 34.91
N ARG A 405 -3.44 -31.43 35.05
CA ARG A 405 -2.82 -32.47 35.88
C ARG A 405 -1.93 -33.39 35.06
N SER A 406 -2.22 -33.53 33.77
CA SER A 406 -1.48 -34.37 32.83
C SER A 406 -1.05 -33.52 31.64
N TRP A 407 0.23 -33.22 31.53
CA TRP A 407 0.76 -32.46 30.40
C TRP A 407 2.13 -32.96 29.94
N MET A 408 2.53 -32.59 28.73
CA MET A 408 3.85 -32.96 28.19
C MET A 408 4.46 -31.81 27.38
N CYS A 409 5.78 -31.87 27.17
CA CYS A 409 6.51 -30.88 26.40
C CYS A 409 7.40 -31.53 25.32
N VAL A 410 7.39 -30.94 24.12
CA VAL A 410 8.28 -31.31 23.00
C VAL A 410 9.04 -30.08 22.52
N ASN A 411 10.36 -30.18 22.49
CA ASN A 411 11.25 -29.13 22.04
C ASN A 411 11.69 -29.33 20.58
N PHE A 412 11.24 -28.46 19.69
CA PHE A 412 11.65 -28.44 18.28
C PHE A 412 12.78 -27.43 18.01
N ALA A 413 13.17 -26.62 18.99
CA ALA A 413 14.21 -25.63 18.85
C ALA A 413 15.60 -26.25 19.12
N ARG A 414 16.40 -26.42 18.05
CA ARG A 414 17.74 -27.04 18.14
C ARG A 414 18.73 -26.29 19.04
N ASN A 415 18.53 -24.99 19.20
CA ASN A 415 19.36 -24.10 20.01
C ASN A 415 18.93 -24.06 21.49
N VAL A 416 17.87 -24.77 21.88
CA VAL A 416 17.40 -24.87 23.26
C VAL A 416 17.90 -26.19 23.86
N PRO A 417 18.83 -26.17 24.84
CA PRO A 417 19.29 -27.38 25.50
C PRO A 417 18.20 -28.04 26.36
N ASP A 418 18.22 -29.36 26.50
CA ASP A 418 17.21 -30.11 27.28
C ASP A 418 17.09 -29.64 28.73
N LYS A 419 18.21 -29.22 29.36
CA LYS A 419 18.19 -28.65 30.71
C LYS A 419 17.36 -27.37 30.74
N LEU A 420 17.57 -26.46 29.79
CA LEU A 420 16.82 -25.21 29.70
C LEU A 420 15.33 -25.45 29.44
N ALA A 421 15.00 -26.43 28.60
CA ALA A 421 13.61 -26.83 28.35
C ALA A 421 12.94 -27.37 29.62
N ARG A 422 13.64 -28.18 30.42
CA ARG A 422 13.17 -28.66 31.73
C ARG A 422 12.98 -27.53 32.74
N ASP A 423 13.98 -26.68 32.89
CA ASP A 423 13.94 -25.55 33.83
C ASP A 423 12.79 -24.59 33.47
N PHE A 424 12.60 -24.31 32.17
CA PHE A 424 11.46 -23.54 31.67
C PHE A 424 10.12 -24.19 32.02
N CYS A 425 9.97 -25.49 31.74
CA CYS A 425 8.77 -26.27 32.04
C CYS A 425 8.39 -26.20 33.52
N HIS A 426 9.36 -26.40 34.40
CA HIS A 426 9.15 -26.34 35.85
C HIS A 426 8.79 -24.92 36.32
N GLN A 427 9.51 -23.90 35.85
CA GLN A 427 9.21 -22.49 36.19
C GLN A 427 7.84 -22.04 35.68
N LEU A 428 7.43 -22.49 34.49
CA LEU A 428 6.09 -22.23 33.95
C LEU A 428 5.02 -22.86 34.83
N ALA A 429 5.17 -24.13 35.20
CA ALA A 429 4.24 -24.84 36.06
C ALA A 429 4.12 -24.17 37.44
N GLN A 430 5.25 -23.76 38.04
CA GLN A 430 5.27 -23.01 39.29
C GLN A 430 4.51 -21.68 39.16
N MET A 431 4.75 -20.93 38.09
CA MET A 431 4.04 -19.67 37.82
C MET A 431 2.53 -19.89 37.63
N CYS A 432 2.13 -20.98 36.99
CA CYS A 432 0.72 -21.37 36.88
C CYS A 432 0.08 -21.63 38.25
N GLN A 433 0.76 -22.37 39.14
CA GLN A 433 0.29 -22.60 40.51
C GLN A 433 0.22 -21.30 41.33
N ASP A 434 1.25 -20.47 41.25
CA ASP A 434 1.30 -19.16 41.93
C ASP A 434 0.17 -18.24 41.45
N SER A 435 -0.17 -18.33 40.17
CA SER A 435 -1.30 -17.63 39.53
C SER A 435 -2.65 -18.28 39.82
N GLY A 436 -2.71 -19.36 40.61
CA GLY A 436 -3.96 -19.98 41.09
C GLY A 436 -4.53 -21.08 40.20
N MET A 437 -3.77 -21.63 39.26
CA MET A 437 -4.14 -22.83 38.50
C MET A 437 -3.82 -24.11 39.30
N ASP A 438 -4.62 -25.16 39.13
CA ASP A 438 -4.27 -26.52 39.56
C ASP A 438 -3.41 -27.16 38.48
N PHE A 439 -2.12 -26.84 38.47
CA PHE A 439 -1.17 -27.24 37.42
C PHE A 439 -0.12 -28.19 38.00
N ALA A 440 0.06 -29.39 37.42
CA ALA A 440 1.07 -30.34 37.87
C ALA A 440 2.49 -29.80 37.63
N LEU A 441 3.35 -29.80 38.65
CA LEU A 441 4.72 -29.26 38.56
C LEU A 441 5.57 -29.99 37.50
N GLU A 442 5.42 -31.30 37.43
CA GLU A 442 6.16 -32.13 36.50
C GLU A 442 5.26 -32.62 35.36
N PRO A 443 5.77 -32.63 34.12
CA PRO A 443 5.07 -33.24 33.01
C PRO A 443 5.00 -34.77 33.20
N VAL A 444 4.03 -35.40 32.53
CA VAL A 444 3.83 -36.87 32.52
C VAL A 444 5.11 -37.59 32.13
N LEU A 445 5.87 -37.00 31.21
CA LEU A 445 7.18 -37.46 30.81
C LEU A 445 8.14 -36.27 30.63
N PRO A 446 9.45 -36.43 30.87
CA PRO A 446 10.43 -35.35 30.70
C PRO A 446 10.38 -34.69 29.31
N PRO A 447 10.61 -33.37 29.18
CA PRO A 447 10.69 -32.73 27.87
C PRO A 447 11.66 -33.44 26.94
N MET A 448 11.23 -33.69 25.70
CA MET A 448 12.07 -34.35 24.68
C MET A 448 12.39 -33.38 23.55
N SER A 449 13.61 -33.44 23.03
CA SER A 449 14.00 -32.71 21.83
C SER A 449 13.69 -33.53 20.57
N ALA A 450 13.07 -32.89 19.58
CA ALA A 450 12.71 -33.51 18.31
C ALA A 450 13.07 -32.59 17.14
N ARG A 451 13.25 -33.17 15.95
CA ARG A 451 13.59 -32.37 14.77
C ARG A 451 12.33 -31.68 14.20
N PRO A 452 12.42 -30.40 13.79
CA PRO A 452 11.31 -29.68 13.16
C PRO A 452 10.69 -30.36 11.93
N ASP A 453 11.45 -31.12 11.16
CA ASP A 453 10.97 -31.86 9.99
C ASP A 453 10.16 -33.12 10.36
N GLN A 454 10.09 -33.48 11.64
CA GLN A 454 9.44 -34.70 12.13
C GLN A 454 8.34 -34.43 13.17
N VAL A 455 7.73 -33.23 13.17
CA VAL A 455 6.73 -32.80 14.15
C VAL A 455 5.62 -33.84 14.35
N GLU A 456 4.94 -34.24 13.28
CA GLU A 456 3.79 -35.16 13.39
C GLU A 456 4.19 -36.50 14.00
N ARG A 457 5.33 -37.07 13.55
CA ARG A 457 5.86 -38.33 14.07
C ARG A 457 6.25 -38.21 15.54
N ALA A 458 6.93 -37.12 15.91
CA ALA A 458 7.40 -36.88 17.27
C ALA A 458 6.21 -36.68 18.23
N LEU A 459 5.21 -35.88 17.84
CA LEU A 459 4.01 -35.67 18.65
C LEU A 459 3.19 -36.95 18.80
N LYS A 460 2.99 -37.72 17.72
CA LYS A 460 2.29 -39.01 17.78
C LYS A 460 3.01 -39.99 18.69
N ALA A 461 4.31 -40.21 18.50
CA ALA A 461 5.10 -41.10 19.34
C ALA A 461 5.02 -40.68 20.81
N ARG A 462 5.21 -39.38 21.07
CA ARG A 462 5.21 -38.85 22.44
C ARG A 462 3.84 -38.94 23.11
N TYR A 463 2.77 -38.71 22.36
CA TYR A 463 1.40 -38.89 22.85
C TYR A 463 1.11 -40.35 23.20
N HIS A 464 1.51 -41.31 22.36
CA HIS A 464 1.32 -42.73 22.66
C HIS A 464 2.07 -43.15 23.94
N GLU A 465 3.31 -42.68 24.12
CA GLU A 465 4.06 -42.91 25.36
C GLU A 465 3.36 -42.33 26.59
N ALA A 466 2.83 -41.11 26.49
CA ALA A 466 2.06 -40.48 27.58
C ALA A 466 0.79 -41.28 27.89
N MET A 467 0.04 -41.70 26.87
CA MET A 467 -1.19 -42.46 27.04
C MET A 467 -0.98 -43.87 27.58
N ASN A 468 0.19 -44.49 27.36
CA ASN A 468 0.54 -45.75 28.02
C ASN A 468 0.66 -45.61 29.54
N ILE A 469 1.06 -44.43 30.03
CA ILE A 469 1.14 -44.13 31.47
C ILE A 469 -0.24 -43.71 32.03
N LEU A 470 -0.97 -42.87 31.29
CA LEU A 470 -2.22 -42.28 31.74
C LEU A 470 -3.44 -43.22 31.57
N GLY A 471 -3.46 -44.04 30.53
CA GLY A 471 -4.56 -44.93 30.16
C GLY A 471 -4.97 -45.91 31.27
N PRO A 472 -4.03 -46.61 31.94
CA PRO A 472 -4.36 -47.47 33.09
C PRO A 472 -5.03 -46.73 34.25
N GLN A 473 -4.78 -45.43 34.37
CA GLN A 473 -5.35 -44.56 35.41
C GLN A 473 -6.67 -43.89 34.97
N ARG A 474 -7.16 -44.21 33.76
CA ARG A 474 -8.30 -43.54 33.09
C ARG A 474 -8.14 -42.02 33.05
N ARG A 475 -6.91 -41.54 32.87
CA ARG A 475 -6.58 -40.13 32.70
C ARG A 475 -6.30 -39.84 31.23
N GLU A 476 -6.56 -38.61 30.83
CA GLU A 476 -6.21 -38.09 29.51
C GLU A 476 -5.14 -37.01 29.65
N LEU A 477 -4.55 -36.62 28.51
CA LEU A 477 -3.61 -35.53 28.45
C LEU A 477 -4.37 -34.20 28.33
N ASP A 478 -4.15 -33.28 29.28
CA ASP A 478 -4.82 -31.98 29.34
C ASP A 478 -4.13 -30.93 28.45
N LEU A 479 -2.80 -31.02 28.29
CA LEU A 479 -2.00 -29.99 27.60
C LEU A 479 -0.73 -30.55 26.95
N LEU A 480 -0.40 -30.03 25.76
CA LEU A 480 0.86 -30.24 25.06
C LEU A 480 1.56 -28.90 24.85
N ILE A 481 2.81 -28.79 25.29
CA ILE A 481 3.65 -27.60 25.10
C ILE A 481 4.69 -27.88 24.01
N GLY A 482 4.74 -27.01 22.99
CA GLY A 482 5.73 -27.06 21.92
C GLY A 482 6.71 -25.88 21.99
N ILE A 483 8.00 -26.15 22.16
CA ILE A 483 9.04 -25.11 22.06
C ILE A 483 9.49 -25.02 20.59
N LEU A 484 9.33 -23.84 19.98
CA LEU A 484 9.56 -23.62 18.54
C LEU A 484 10.76 -22.71 18.28
N PRO A 485 11.46 -22.88 17.14
CA PRO A 485 12.49 -21.92 16.70
C PRO A 485 11.86 -20.59 16.24
N ASP A 486 12.67 -19.52 16.14
CA ASP A 486 12.19 -18.18 15.74
C ASP A 486 11.57 -18.15 14.33
N ASN A 487 12.09 -18.98 13.41
CA ASN A 487 11.53 -19.17 12.07
C ASN A 487 10.67 -20.44 12.01
N ASN A 488 9.44 -20.36 12.53
CA ASN A 488 8.54 -21.50 12.71
C ASN A 488 7.29 -21.48 11.81
N GLY A 489 7.25 -20.67 10.75
CA GLY A 489 6.04 -20.49 9.93
C GLY A 489 5.48 -21.79 9.35
N SER A 490 6.33 -22.79 9.10
CA SER A 490 5.92 -24.13 8.66
C SER A 490 5.57 -25.10 9.79
N LEU A 491 5.84 -24.75 11.05
CA LEU A 491 5.63 -25.59 12.24
C LEU A 491 4.41 -25.16 13.06
N TYR A 492 4.11 -23.85 13.10
CA TYR A 492 2.96 -23.31 13.85
C TYR A 492 1.63 -23.42 13.08
N GLY A 493 1.70 -23.55 11.75
CA GLY A 493 0.54 -23.69 10.87
C GLY A 493 0.15 -25.14 10.53
N ILE A 494 0.86 -26.12 11.11
CA ILE A 494 0.47 -27.54 11.14
C ILE A 494 -0.44 -27.71 12.35
#